data_AF-A0A4S3B184-F1
#
_entry.id   AF-A0A4S3B184-F1
#
_cell.length_a   1.000
_cell.length_b   1.000
_cell.length_c   1.000
_cell.angle_alpha   90.00
_cell.angle_beta   90.00
_cell.angle_gamma   90.00
#
_symmetry.space_group_name_H-M   'P 1'
#
loop_
_entity.id
_entity.type
_entity.pdbx_description
1 polymer ?
#
loop_
_entity_poly.entity_id
_entity_poly.type
_entity_poly.pdbx_seq_one_letter_code
_entity_poly.pdbx_strand_id
1 'polypeptide(L)'
;MINRKQVVRYVLFGFLATVVYFVTRFSFRMLTSNVLIPVVLGQLAGLLFSFLCNKYFVFKHIRIGWVQSFRQFVDFFISRIVVFFFDLGMSHLFVDRYAEFWMRTLRLQQINYQNRFFSFPALQKYMGSPALLNEFIFTVVTQLLAGIINYIISKRLIFNVKKQQEVATSV
;
A
#
# COMPACT_ATOMS: atom_id res chain seq x y z
N MET A 1 -18.27 12.88 16.80
CA MET A 1 -18.83 11.69 16.11
C MET A 1 -18.38 11.71 14.65
N ILE A 2 -17.51 10.80 14.22
CA ILE A 2 -17.00 10.79 12.84
C ILE A 2 -18.14 10.35 11.90
N ASN A 3 -18.44 11.17 10.89
CA ASN A 3 -19.58 10.96 10.02
C ASN A 3 -19.29 9.78 9.06
N ARG A 4 -20.22 8.83 8.85
CA ARG A 4 -19.97 7.62 8.02
C ARG A 4 -19.44 7.96 6.61
N LYS A 5 -19.90 9.09 6.04
CA LYS A 5 -19.44 9.61 4.74
C LYS A 5 -17.93 9.94 4.71
N GLN A 6 -17.35 10.35 5.83
CA GLN A 6 -15.93 10.70 5.94
C GLN A 6 -15.05 9.45 6.03
N VAL A 7 -15.49 8.44 6.78
CA VAL A 7 -14.81 7.13 6.85
C VAL A 7 -14.78 6.49 5.47
N VAL A 8 -15.90 6.52 4.73
CA VAL A 8 -15.97 6.00 3.35
C VAL A 8 -15.00 6.73 2.42
N ARG A 9 -14.93 8.06 2.47
CA ARG A 9 -13.97 8.84 1.66
C ARG A 9 -12.52 8.54 2.03
N TYR A 10 -12.23 8.41 3.32
CA TYR A 10 -10.89 8.07 3.81
C TYR A 10 -10.42 6.71 3.30
N VAL A 11 -11.28 5.68 3.39
CA VAL A 11 -10.99 4.33 2.87
C VAL A 11 -10.85 4.35 1.35
N LEU A 12 -11.71 5.08 0.64
CA LEU A 12 -11.65 5.23 -0.81
C LEU A 12 -10.31 5.86 -1.25
N PHE A 13 -9.86 6.93 -0.59
CA PHE A 13 -8.57 7.54 -0.90
C PHE A 13 -7.38 6.64 -0.54
N GLY A 14 -7.51 5.80 0.49
CA GLY A 14 -6.54 4.74 0.77
C GLY A 14 -6.43 3.73 -0.38
N PHE A 15 -7.57 3.31 -0.95
CA PHE A 15 -7.59 2.43 -2.13
C PHE A 15 -6.99 3.11 -3.38
N LEU A 16 -7.34 4.36 -3.65
CA LEU A 16 -6.73 5.11 -4.75
C LEU A 16 -5.21 5.27 -4.56
N ALA A 17 -4.73 5.46 -3.33
CA ALA A 17 -3.30 5.52 -3.05
C ALA A 17 -2.57 4.21 -3.41
N THR A 18 -3.23 3.06 -3.24
CA THR A 18 -2.71 1.77 -3.73
C THR A 18 -2.64 1.74 -5.25
N VAL A 19 -3.65 2.24 -5.96
CA VAL A 19 -3.60 2.36 -7.43
C VAL A 19 -2.44 3.25 -7.88
N VAL A 20 -2.26 4.41 -7.23
CA VAL A 20 -1.12 5.31 -7.50
C VAL A 20 0.21 4.61 -7.24
N TYR A 21 0.33 3.88 -6.14
CA TYR A 21 1.52 3.06 -5.85
C TYR A 21 1.82 2.08 -6.99
N PHE A 22 0.81 1.33 -7.46
CA PHE A 22 0.98 0.36 -8.54
C PHE A 22 1.47 1.05 -9.82
N VAL A 23 0.80 2.12 -10.23
CA VAL A 23 1.17 2.88 -11.44
C VAL A 23 2.60 3.42 -11.33
N THR A 24 2.95 4.07 -10.21
CA THR A 24 4.28 4.63 -10.01
C THR A 24 5.35 3.54 -9.97
N ARG A 25 5.18 2.49 -9.16
CA ARG A 25 6.14 1.39 -9.01
C ARG A 25 6.45 0.79 -10.37
N PHE A 26 5.43 0.39 -11.12
CA PHE A 26 5.70 -0.28 -12.38
C PHE A 26 6.20 0.66 -13.48
N SER A 27 5.85 1.94 -13.46
CA SER A 27 6.42 2.93 -14.38
C SER A 27 7.93 3.08 -14.15
N PHE A 28 8.35 3.17 -12.90
CA PHE A 28 9.78 3.26 -12.56
C PHE A 28 10.51 1.93 -12.76
N ARG A 29 9.87 0.78 -12.58
CA ARG A 29 10.46 -0.55 -12.85
C ARG A 29 10.90 -0.72 -14.32
N MET A 30 10.24 -0.03 -15.26
CA MET A 30 10.67 -0.01 -16.66
C MET A 30 11.96 0.80 -16.90
N LEU A 31 12.28 1.72 -15.99
CA LEU A 31 13.42 2.62 -16.11
C LEU A 31 14.63 2.13 -15.30
N THR A 32 14.45 1.14 -14.41
CA THR A 32 15.53 0.64 -13.56
C THR A 32 15.49 -0.88 -13.37
N SER A 33 16.67 -1.49 -13.41
CA SER A 33 16.85 -2.91 -13.10
C SER A 33 16.74 -3.18 -11.60
N ASN A 34 16.83 -2.17 -10.74
CA ASN A 34 16.76 -2.31 -9.30
C ASN A 34 15.30 -2.52 -8.83
N VAL A 35 15.04 -3.58 -8.08
CA VAL A 35 13.69 -3.91 -7.58
C VAL A 35 13.22 -2.96 -6.48
N LEU A 36 14.13 -2.39 -5.69
CA LEU A 36 13.83 -1.58 -4.50
C LEU A 36 13.51 -0.12 -4.83
N ILE A 37 14.20 0.49 -5.81
CA ILE A 37 13.97 1.89 -6.18
C ILE A 37 12.49 2.16 -6.53
N PRO A 38 11.83 1.34 -7.38
CA PRO A 38 10.43 1.55 -7.71
C PRO A 38 9.49 1.31 -6.53
N VAL A 39 9.84 0.41 -5.60
CA VAL A 39 9.09 0.21 -4.35
C VAL A 39 9.09 1.49 -3.54
N VAL A 40 10.28 2.08 -3.34
CA VAL A 40 10.43 3.31 -2.56
C VAL A 40 9.63 4.45 -3.18
N LEU A 41 9.80 4.68 -4.47
CA LEU A 41 9.11 5.76 -5.19
C LEU A 41 7.59 5.55 -5.20
N GLY A 42 7.13 4.31 -5.41
CA GLY A 42 5.71 3.97 -5.35
C GLY A 42 5.10 4.25 -3.97
N GLN A 43 5.78 3.86 -2.90
CA GLN A 43 5.29 4.09 -1.53
C GLN A 43 5.24 5.60 -1.20
N LEU A 44 6.26 6.36 -1.60
CA LEU A 44 6.28 7.81 -1.41
C LEU A 44 5.16 8.50 -2.20
N ALA A 45 4.94 8.13 -3.47
CA ALA A 45 3.87 8.67 -4.28
C ALA A 45 2.48 8.36 -3.70
N GLY A 46 2.24 7.12 -3.27
CA GLY A 46 0.99 6.73 -2.61
C GLY A 46 0.76 7.46 -1.29
N LEU A 47 1.81 7.65 -0.48
CA LEU A 47 1.74 8.41 0.76
C LEU A 47 1.38 9.88 0.52
N LEU A 48 2.08 10.54 -0.41
CA LEU A 48 1.84 11.93 -0.78
C LEU A 48 0.42 12.12 -1.34
N PHE A 49 -0.02 11.22 -2.23
CA PHE A 49 -1.36 11.24 -2.78
C PHE A 49 -2.43 11.12 -1.69
N SER A 50 -2.30 10.13 -0.80
CA SER A 50 -3.23 9.95 0.31
C SER A 50 -3.27 11.17 1.23
N PHE A 51 -2.11 11.76 1.52
CA PHE A 51 -2.01 12.97 2.34
C PHE A 51 -2.70 14.16 1.68
N LEU A 52 -2.44 14.44 0.41
CA LEU A 52 -3.05 15.54 -0.34
C LEU A 52 -4.57 15.36 -0.42
N CYS A 53 -5.06 14.16 -0.78
CA CYS A 53 -6.50 13.89 -0.83
C CYS A 53 -7.17 14.07 0.53
N ASN A 54 -6.57 13.57 1.60
CA ASN A 54 -7.08 13.76 2.95
C ASN A 54 -7.11 15.26 3.32
N LYS A 55 -6.02 15.99 3.08
CA LYS A 55 -5.89 17.44 3.33
C LYS A 55 -6.96 18.27 2.60
N TYR A 56 -7.11 18.08 1.29
CA TYR A 56 -7.95 18.94 0.45
C TYR A 56 -9.44 18.53 0.43
N PHE A 57 -9.76 17.24 0.47
CA PHE A 57 -11.13 16.75 0.29
C PHE A 57 -11.84 16.34 1.59
N VAL A 58 -11.10 15.90 2.62
CA VAL A 58 -11.71 15.38 3.86
C VAL A 58 -11.82 16.48 4.92
N PHE A 59 -10.85 17.37 5.04
CA PHE A 59 -10.80 18.37 6.13
C PHE A 59 -11.48 19.71 5.83
N LYS A 60 -12.10 19.90 4.67
CA LYS A 60 -12.66 21.20 4.25
C LYS A 60 -13.80 21.74 5.16
N HIS A 61 -14.36 20.94 6.09
CA HIS A 61 -15.56 21.33 6.84
C HIS A 61 -15.71 20.85 8.30
N ILE A 62 -14.64 20.51 9.04
CA ILE A 62 -14.85 19.96 10.40
C ILE A 62 -13.90 20.57 11.43
N ARG A 63 -14.51 21.10 12.49
CA ARG A 63 -13.91 21.48 13.77
C ARG A 63 -13.38 20.24 14.53
N ILE A 64 -12.49 19.45 13.91
CA ILE A 64 -11.67 18.47 14.64
C ILE A 64 -10.48 19.26 15.18
N GLY A 65 -10.27 19.24 16.50
CA GLY A 65 -9.16 19.97 17.11
C GLY A 65 -7.82 19.60 16.48
N TRP A 66 -6.96 20.59 16.27
CA TRP A 66 -5.65 20.46 15.61
C TRP A 66 -4.83 19.26 16.14
N VAL A 67 -4.91 19.04 17.45
CA VAL A 67 -4.25 17.93 18.17
C VAL A 67 -4.74 16.55 17.71
N GLN A 68 -6.04 16.37 17.46
CA GLN A 68 -6.59 15.07 17.06
C GLN A 68 -6.27 14.74 15.59
N SER A 69 -6.25 15.75 14.72
CA SER A 69 -5.80 15.58 13.33
C SER A 69 -4.30 15.26 13.25
N PHE A 70 -3.48 15.92 14.08
CA PHE A 70 -2.05 15.61 14.16
C PHE A 70 -1.78 14.19 14.65
N ARG A 71 -2.52 13.72 15.67
CA ARG A 71 -2.41 12.33 16.14
C ARG A 71 -2.76 11.31 15.05
N GLN A 72 -3.86 11.51 14.31
CA GLN A 72 -4.22 10.63 13.19
C GLN A 72 -3.16 10.64 12.08
N PHE A 73 -2.54 11.79 11.82
CA PHE A 73 -1.46 11.91 10.86
C PHE A 73 -0.22 11.12 11.32
N VAL A 74 0.18 11.23 12.59
CA VAL A 74 1.32 10.47 13.14
C VAL A 74 1.05 8.96 13.11
N ASP A 75 -0.13 8.52 13.53
CA ASP A 75 -0.52 7.10 13.50
C ASP A 75 -0.50 6.56 12.05
N PHE A 76 -1.00 7.34 11.10
CA PHE A 76 -0.93 7.02 9.68
C PHE A 76 0.51 6.96 9.17
N PHE A 77 1.35 7.92 9.54
CA PHE A 77 2.76 7.96 9.14
C PHE A 77 3.56 6.77 9.68
N ILE A 78 3.37 6.41 10.95
CA ILE A 78 3.99 5.22 11.56
C ILE A 78 3.54 3.94 10.85
N SER A 79 2.23 3.78 10.62
CA SER A 79 1.71 2.61 9.90
C SER A 79 2.33 2.48 8.50
N ARG A 80 2.55 3.61 7.83
CA ARG A 80 3.18 3.68 6.52
C ARG A 80 4.65 3.33 6.54
N ILE A 81 5.40 3.74 7.55
CA ILE A 81 6.80 3.32 7.72
C ILE A 81 6.90 1.80 7.92
N VAL A 82 6.05 1.21 8.76
CA VAL A 82 6.05 -0.24 8.99
C VAL A 82 5.76 -0.99 7.69
N VAL A 83 4.72 -0.57 6.97
CA VAL A 83 4.37 -1.15 5.67
C VAL A 83 5.45 -0.92 4.63
N PHE A 84 6.12 0.23 4.64
CA PHE A 84 7.22 0.54 3.73
C PHE A 84 8.38 -0.44 3.89
N PHE A 85 8.85 -0.65 5.11
CA PHE A 85 9.93 -1.61 5.37
C PHE A 85 9.50 -3.06 5.11
N PHE A 86 8.25 -3.40 5.44
CA PHE A 86 7.68 -4.69 5.10
C PHE A 86 7.68 -4.93 3.58
N ASP A 87 7.23 -3.97 2.78
CA ASP A 87 7.17 -4.08 1.33
C ASP A 87 8.57 -4.16 0.69
N LEU A 88 9.53 -3.38 1.21
CA LEU A 88 10.94 -3.51 0.82
C LEU A 88 11.50 -4.90 1.12
N GLY A 89 11.26 -5.41 2.34
CA GLY A 89 11.71 -6.74 2.76
C GLY A 89 11.09 -7.85 1.89
N MET A 90 9.78 -7.76 1.64
CA MET A 90 9.07 -8.71 0.77
C MET A 90 9.58 -8.65 -0.67
N SER A 91 9.76 -7.45 -1.21
CA SER A 91 10.27 -7.29 -2.58
C SER A 91 11.70 -7.84 -2.69
N HIS A 92 12.57 -7.53 -1.73
CA HIS A 92 13.94 -8.08 -1.71
C HIS A 92 13.95 -9.61 -1.57
N LEU A 93 13.15 -10.19 -0.67
CA LEU A 93 13.16 -11.63 -0.42
C LEU A 93 12.50 -12.42 -1.56
N PHE A 94 11.29 -12.04 -1.98
CA PHE A 94 10.48 -12.85 -2.88
C PHE A 94 10.68 -12.52 -4.36
N VAL A 95 11.07 -11.28 -4.68
CA VAL A 95 11.23 -10.82 -6.07
C VAL A 95 12.69 -10.80 -6.50
N ASP A 96 13.63 -10.56 -5.60
CA ASP A 96 15.06 -10.50 -5.93
C ASP A 96 15.80 -11.78 -5.49
N ARG A 97 15.93 -12.03 -4.18
CA ARG A 97 16.76 -13.13 -3.66
C ARG A 97 16.22 -14.54 -3.93
N TYR A 98 14.92 -14.77 -3.76
CA TYR A 98 14.30 -16.10 -3.90
C TYR A 98 13.38 -16.20 -5.13
N ALA A 99 13.57 -15.34 -6.14
CA ALA A 99 12.73 -15.28 -7.32
C ALA A 99 12.60 -16.65 -8.02
N GLU A 100 13.73 -17.34 -8.26
CA GLU A 100 13.76 -18.64 -8.93
C GLU A 100 12.99 -19.72 -8.16
N PHE A 101 13.14 -19.75 -6.83
CA PHE A 101 12.41 -20.68 -5.98
C PHE A 101 10.89 -20.51 -6.14
N TRP A 102 10.42 -19.26 -6.14
CA TRP A 102 8.99 -18.96 -6.28
C TRP A 102 8.47 -19.17 -7.70
N MET A 103 9.23 -18.76 -8.73
CA MET A 103 8.87 -19.01 -10.12
C MET A 103 8.72 -20.50 -10.41
N ARG A 104 9.59 -21.34 -9.84
CA ARG A 104 9.50 -22.80 -9.93
C ARG A 104 8.31 -23.36 -9.17
N THR A 105 8.13 -22.93 -7.92
CA THR A 105 7.04 -23.40 -7.04
C THR A 105 5.66 -23.08 -7.62
N LEU A 106 5.50 -21.87 -8.16
CA LEU A 106 4.27 -21.40 -8.81
C LEU A 106 4.15 -21.85 -10.27
N ARG A 107 5.13 -22.60 -10.80
CA ARG A 107 5.21 -23.08 -12.19
C ARG A 107 5.05 -21.97 -13.23
N LEU A 108 5.54 -20.77 -12.94
CA LEU A 108 5.38 -19.59 -13.81
C LEU A 108 6.07 -19.77 -15.16
N GLN A 109 7.12 -20.58 -15.23
CA GLN A 109 7.82 -20.89 -16.48
C GLN A 109 6.98 -21.70 -17.47
N GLN A 110 5.95 -22.41 -17.00
CA GLN A 110 5.07 -23.24 -17.84
C GLN A 110 3.89 -22.46 -18.43
N ILE A 111 3.72 -21.20 -18.04
CA ILE A 111 2.60 -20.36 -18.49
C ILE A 111 2.87 -19.84 -19.90
N ASN A 112 1.85 -19.88 -20.76
CA ASN A 112 1.93 -19.31 -22.10
C ASN A 112 1.71 -17.78 -22.07
N TYR A 113 2.80 -17.03 -22.08
CA TYR A 113 2.80 -15.56 -22.12
C TYR A 113 2.36 -14.96 -23.46
N GLN A 114 2.24 -15.78 -24.50
CA GLN A 114 1.73 -15.36 -25.82
C GLN A 114 0.21 -15.42 -25.90
N ASN A 115 -0.47 -15.96 -24.89
CA ASN A 115 -1.93 -15.95 -24.83
C ASN A 115 -2.48 -14.52 -24.76
N ARG A 116 -3.67 -14.29 -25.34
CA ARG A 116 -4.32 -12.97 -25.44
C ARG A 116 -4.39 -12.17 -24.14
N PHE A 117 -4.47 -12.87 -23.00
CA PHE A 117 -4.49 -12.24 -21.67
C PHE A 117 -3.14 -11.62 -21.29
N PHE A 118 -2.05 -12.38 -21.42
CA PHE A 118 -0.69 -11.91 -21.08
C PHE A 118 -0.08 -11.02 -22.16
N SER A 119 -0.56 -11.13 -23.39
CA SER A 119 -0.14 -10.29 -24.51
C SER A 119 -0.90 -8.96 -24.60
N PHE A 120 -1.84 -8.68 -23.70
CA PHE A 120 -2.55 -7.39 -23.70
C PHE A 120 -1.54 -6.27 -23.40
N PRO A 121 -1.47 -5.17 -24.19
CA PRO A 121 -0.39 -4.18 -24.07
C PRO A 121 -0.23 -3.57 -22.67
N ALA A 122 -1.32 -3.44 -21.92
CA ALA A 122 -1.24 -2.95 -20.54
C ALA A 122 -0.74 -4.02 -19.56
N LEU A 123 -1.07 -5.31 -19.77
CA LEU A 123 -0.69 -6.40 -18.86
C LEU A 123 0.70 -6.98 -19.19
N GLN A 124 1.08 -7.00 -20.46
CA GLN A 124 2.38 -7.51 -20.93
C GLN A 124 3.54 -6.82 -20.22
N LYS A 125 3.38 -5.52 -19.97
CA LYS A 125 4.31 -4.67 -19.23
C LYS A 125 4.54 -5.10 -17.78
N TYR A 126 3.59 -5.81 -17.18
CA TYR A 126 3.60 -6.20 -15.76
C TYR A 126 3.66 -7.71 -15.55
N MET A 127 3.25 -8.51 -16.54
CA MET A 127 3.03 -9.96 -16.42
C MET A 127 3.52 -10.73 -17.65
N GLY A 128 4.26 -10.09 -18.57
CA GLY A 128 4.64 -10.66 -19.87
C GLY A 128 5.82 -11.64 -19.84
N SER A 129 6.39 -11.92 -18.66
CA SER A 129 7.44 -12.92 -18.47
C SER A 129 7.31 -13.58 -17.10
N PRO A 130 7.96 -14.75 -16.86
CA PRO A 130 7.94 -15.40 -15.55
C PRO A 130 8.41 -14.50 -14.41
N ALA A 131 9.47 -13.71 -14.64
CA ALA A 131 10.00 -12.79 -13.64
C ALA A 131 9.05 -11.62 -13.35
N LEU A 132 8.46 -11.04 -14.40
CA LEU A 132 7.48 -9.96 -14.26
C LEU A 132 6.21 -10.44 -13.55
N LEU A 133 5.72 -11.63 -13.92
CA LEU A 133 4.57 -12.24 -13.29
C LEU A 133 4.84 -12.57 -11.81
N ASN A 134 6.04 -13.06 -11.48
CA ASN A 134 6.46 -13.27 -10.10
C ASN A 134 6.43 -11.95 -9.30
N GLU A 135 7.06 -10.90 -9.84
CA GLU A 135 7.04 -9.57 -9.21
C GLU A 135 5.61 -9.07 -9.01
N PHE A 136 4.75 -9.20 -10.02
CA PHE A 136 3.36 -8.76 -9.94
C PHE A 136 2.59 -9.50 -8.85
N ILE A 137 2.67 -10.84 -8.82
CA ILE A 137 1.99 -11.66 -7.81
C ILE A 137 2.44 -11.26 -6.40
N PHE A 138 3.74 -11.20 -6.14
CA PHE A 138 4.24 -10.86 -4.81
C PHE A 138 3.98 -9.41 -4.43
N THR A 139 3.94 -8.48 -5.39
CA THR A 139 3.53 -7.09 -5.13
C THR A 139 2.06 -7.04 -4.70
N VAL A 140 1.17 -7.75 -5.38
CA VAL A 140 -0.25 -7.84 -4.98
C VAL A 140 -0.40 -8.47 -3.61
N VAL A 141 0.25 -9.62 -3.37
CA VAL A 141 0.24 -10.30 -2.06
C VAL A 141 0.75 -9.37 -0.96
N THR A 142 1.86 -8.68 -1.21
CA THR A 142 2.46 -7.74 -0.24
C THR A 142 1.54 -6.56 0.04
N GLN A 143 0.85 -6.01 -0.96
CA GLN A 143 -0.12 -4.92 -0.76
C GLN A 143 -1.36 -5.37 0.02
N LEU A 144 -1.83 -6.60 -0.19
CA LEU A 144 -2.91 -7.19 0.62
C LEU A 144 -2.49 -7.37 2.07
N LEU A 145 -1.29 -7.93 2.30
CA LEU A 145 -0.71 -8.08 3.64
C LEU A 145 -0.47 -6.73 4.31
N ALA A 146 0.03 -5.74 3.58
CA ALA A 146 0.18 -4.37 4.05
C ALA A 146 -1.15 -3.75 4.47
N GLY A 147 -2.23 -3.99 3.73
CA GLY A 147 -3.58 -3.60 4.10
C GLY A 147 -4.02 -4.22 5.43
N ILE A 148 -3.75 -5.52 5.62
CA ILE A 148 -4.03 -6.24 6.87
C ILE A 148 -3.19 -5.68 8.03
N ILE A 149 -1.90 -5.46 7.83
CA ILE A 149 -0.99 -4.85 8.82
C ILE A 149 -1.51 -3.47 9.22
N ASN A 150 -1.85 -2.62 8.26
CA ASN A 150 -2.42 -1.30 8.51
C ASN A 150 -3.72 -1.38 9.32
N TYR A 151 -4.60 -2.34 9.01
CA TYR A 151 -5.82 -2.55 9.78
C TYR A 151 -5.54 -2.99 11.22
N ILE A 152 -4.61 -3.92 11.45
CA ILE A 152 -4.22 -4.39 12.79
C ILE A 152 -3.62 -3.25 13.60
N ILE A 153 -2.69 -2.48 13.02
CA ILE A 153 -2.05 -1.33 13.67
C ILE A 153 -3.11 -0.28 14.01
N SER A 154 -3.97 0.07 13.05
CA SER A 154 -5.06 1.02 13.25
C SER A 154 -5.99 0.57 14.38
N LYS A 155 -6.35 -0.72 14.43
CA LYS A 155 -7.17 -1.28 15.52
C LYS A 155 -6.45 -1.14 16.87
N ARG A 156 -5.18 -1.51 16.98
CA ARG A 156 -4.43 -1.42 18.26
C ARG A 156 -4.25 0.01 18.75
N LEU A 157 -3.97 0.96 17.87
CA LEU A 157 -3.77 2.38 18.24
C LEU A 157 -5.10 3.07 18.62
N ILE A 158 -6.17 2.85 17.86
CA ILE A 158 -7.49 3.47 18.10
C ILE A 158 -8.13 2.94 19.39
N PHE A 159 -7.95 1.66 19.73
CA PHE A 159 -8.49 1.11 20.98
C PHE A 159 -7.81 1.69 22.23
N ASN A 160 -6.51 2.01 22.18
CA ASN A 160 -5.85 2.71 23.29
C ASN A 160 -6.34 4.15 23.45
N VAL A 161 -6.73 4.83 22.37
CA VAL A 161 -7.29 6.19 22.42
C VAL A 161 -8.65 6.22 23.13
N LYS A 162 -9.54 5.27 22.83
CA LYS A 162 -10.86 5.17 23.48
C LYS A 162 -10.73 4.92 24.99
N LYS A 163 -9.83 4.01 25.38
CA LYS A 163 -9.60 3.68 26.79
C LYS A 163 -9.08 4.88 27.58
N GLN A 164 -8.25 5.73 26.98
CA GLN A 164 -7.77 6.97 27.62
C GLN A 164 -8.86 8.05 27.74
N GLN A 165 -9.77 8.14 26.77
CA GLN A 165 -10.89 9.09 26.84
C GLN A 165 -11.95 8.66 27.87
N GLU A 166 -12.27 7.37 27.95
CA GLU A 166 -13.20 6.86 28.98
C GLU A 166 -12.65 7.10 30.40
N VAL A 167 -11.35 6.91 30.63
CA VAL A 167 -10.70 7.19 31.93
C VAL A 167 -10.67 8.70 32.25
N ALA A 168 -10.49 9.56 31.25
CA ALA A 168 -10.47 11.02 31.45
C ALA A 168 -11.87 11.66 31.60
N THR A 169 -12.95 10.93 31.28
CA THR A 169 -14.34 11.43 31.47
C THR A 169 -14.98 10.85 32.74
N SER A 170 -14.31 9.93 33.42
CA SER A 170 -14.73 9.31 34.68
C SER A 170 -14.06 9.92 35.93
N VAL A 171 -13.40 11.07 35.78
CA VAL A 171 -12.81 11.90 36.85
C VAL A 171 -13.46 13.27 36.79
#